data_AF-A0A8H4M4D6-F1
#
_entry.id   AF-A0A8H4M4D6-F1
#
_cell.length_a   1.000
_cell.length_b   1.000
_cell.length_c   1.000
_cell.angle_alpha   90.00
_cell.angle_beta   90.00
_cell.angle_gamma   90.00
#
_symmetry.space_group_name_H-M   'P 1'
#
loop_
_entity.id
_entity.type
_entity.pdbx_description
1 polymer ?
#
loop_
_entity_poly.entity_id
_entity_poly.type
_entity_poly.pdbx_seq_one_letter_code
_entity_poly.pdbx_strand_id
1 'polypeptide(L)'
;MATINLPPDFKFDQVQFYKKQVPPRTQPAPLADHHHEEQHSPILTTIFLNGVPYVQAVNDVTNMETGRGDGNATGIHFETGLWMNIPATDNSPVLGDSLVRMASIPHGTTINAQCLAPTSTFQAPPQISPVSLKPFGVGNIHSKIELNSLNVQDSNTPRLPQDLSKFNAAGTITQDILDDPNTVLRNSIEGQNITQTIVFTVSTNPLLPEFGGGTANIAVLLGNPGATAPNANVPQMQATFWIETVGYSLTVPVFKPGQAPMEISAPESLSGQPRPVFLVSPPYEITSPKTINVTSTQIQYSQVVFMNFDGITWPHVSVSTLIPSTPVPVPDSVWS
;
A
#
# COMPACT_ATOMS: atom_id res chain seq x y z
N MET A 1 -0.25 13.99 -0.65
CA MET A 1 0.77 12.94 -0.89
C MET A 1 0.59 11.87 0.18
N ALA A 2 0.36 10.61 -0.22
CA ALA A 2 0.33 9.48 0.70
C ALA A 2 1.75 8.92 0.82
N THR A 3 2.20 8.66 2.04
CA THR A 3 3.50 8.02 2.28
C THR A 3 3.27 6.78 3.13
N ILE A 4 3.61 5.61 2.58
CA ILE A 4 3.78 4.39 3.36
C ILE A 4 5.27 4.21 3.62
N ASN A 5 5.67 4.33 4.87
CA ASN A 5 7.06 4.07 5.26
C ASN A 5 7.22 2.59 5.57
N LEU A 6 7.82 1.85 4.64
CA LEU A 6 8.35 0.51 4.87
C LEU A 6 9.83 0.62 5.28
N PRO A 7 10.37 -0.33 6.07
CA PRO A 7 11.79 -0.34 6.42
C PRO A 7 12.71 -0.29 5.17
N PRO A 8 13.89 0.37 5.25
CA PRO A 8 14.84 0.51 4.13
C PRO A 8 15.31 -0.81 3.49
N ASP A 9 15.19 -1.93 4.20
CA ASP A 9 15.58 -3.29 3.85
C ASP A 9 14.38 -4.17 3.42
N PHE A 10 13.19 -3.59 3.25
CA PHE A 10 12.04 -4.34 2.76
C PHE A 10 12.24 -4.79 1.31
N LYS A 11 12.67 -6.04 1.12
CA LYS A 11 12.59 -6.74 -0.17
C LYS A 11 11.51 -7.80 -0.11
N PHE A 12 10.67 -7.90 -1.15
CA PHE A 12 9.61 -8.91 -1.22
C PHE A 12 10.18 -10.35 -1.18
N ASP A 13 11.39 -10.51 -1.69
CA ASP A 13 12.24 -11.70 -1.71
C ASP A 13 13.07 -11.92 -0.42
N GLN A 14 13.11 -10.95 0.51
CA GLN A 14 13.78 -11.07 1.83
C GLN A 14 12.87 -11.51 2.98
N VAL A 15 11.70 -12.07 2.69
CA VAL A 15 11.07 -13.02 3.62
C VAL A 15 11.84 -14.35 3.58
N GLN A 16 13.16 -14.31 3.82
CA GLN A 16 14.02 -15.47 4.07
C GLN A 16 14.79 -15.26 5.38
N PHE A 17 14.22 -15.92 6.38
CA PHE A 17 14.61 -16.25 7.75
C PHE A 17 16.05 -16.01 8.22
N TYR A 18 16.19 -15.27 9.33
CA TYR A 18 17.29 -15.50 10.28
C TYR A 18 16.92 -16.65 11.23
N LYS A 19 17.56 -17.81 11.07
CA LYS A 19 17.51 -18.91 12.05
C LYS A 19 18.44 -18.59 13.23
N LYS A 20 17.99 -17.79 14.20
CA LYS A 20 18.72 -17.67 15.47
C LYS A 20 18.36 -18.88 16.35
N GLN A 21 19.25 -19.86 16.42
CA GLN A 21 19.18 -20.92 17.44
C GLN A 21 19.31 -20.26 18.82
N VAL A 22 18.22 -20.26 19.58
CA VAL A 22 18.25 -19.98 21.02
C VAL A 22 18.50 -21.31 21.73
N PRO A 23 19.53 -21.45 22.58
CA PRO A 23 19.74 -22.67 23.36
C PRO A 23 18.54 -22.94 24.27
N PRO A 24 18.19 -24.22 24.52
CA PRO A 24 17.07 -24.55 25.39
C PRO A 24 17.31 -23.99 26.80
N ARG A 25 16.41 -23.12 27.25
CA ARG A 25 16.40 -22.64 28.64
C ARG A 25 15.96 -23.81 29.52
N THR A 26 16.81 -24.22 30.45
CA THR A 26 16.48 -25.22 31.47
C THR A 26 15.30 -24.71 32.30
N GLN A 27 14.21 -25.49 32.35
CA GLN A 27 13.10 -25.23 33.27
C GLN A 27 13.59 -25.35 34.73
N PRO A 28 13.29 -24.39 35.62
CA PRO A 28 13.37 -24.63 37.05
C PRO A 28 12.25 -25.60 37.48
N ALA A 29 12.53 -26.40 38.50
CA ALA A 29 11.64 -27.44 39.02
C ALA A 29 10.26 -26.88 39.46
N PRO A 30 9.17 -27.66 39.35
CA PRO A 30 7.84 -27.20 39.70
C PRO A 30 7.66 -27.08 41.21
N LEU A 31 7.11 -25.94 41.66
CA LEU A 31 6.41 -25.85 42.93
C LEU A 31 5.02 -26.45 42.75
N ALA A 32 4.61 -27.28 43.71
CA ALA A 32 3.36 -28.01 43.70
C ALA A 32 2.13 -27.10 43.80
N ASP A 33 1.04 -27.60 43.20
CA ASP A 33 -0.36 -27.59 43.66
C ASP A 33 -1.46 -27.03 42.75
N HIS A 34 -2.56 -27.79 42.81
CA HIS A 34 -3.91 -27.63 42.26
C HIS A 34 -4.19 -28.05 40.80
N HIS A 35 -4.66 -29.30 40.72
CA HIS A 35 -5.37 -29.93 39.60
C HIS A 35 -6.49 -29.06 39.01
N HIS A 36 -6.29 -28.59 37.79
CA HIS A 36 -7.30 -28.61 36.75
C HIS A 36 -6.66 -29.32 35.54
N GLU A 37 -7.26 -30.42 35.10
CA GLU A 37 -6.91 -31.06 33.83
C GLU A 37 -7.24 -30.08 32.69
N GLU A 38 -6.27 -29.27 32.27
CA GLU A 38 -6.22 -28.80 30.89
C GLU A 38 -6.04 -30.05 30.03
N GLN A 39 -7.06 -30.41 29.27
CA GLN A 39 -6.90 -31.32 28.14
C GLN A 39 -5.88 -30.68 27.20
N HIS A 40 -4.63 -31.12 27.31
CA HIS A 40 -3.56 -30.76 26.40
C HIS A 40 -3.96 -31.24 24.99
N SER A 41 -4.48 -30.31 24.20
CA SER A 41 -4.69 -30.52 22.77
C SER A 41 -3.35 -30.90 22.14
N PRO A 42 -3.26 -32.01 21.39
CA PRO A 42 -1.99 -32.53 20.92
C PRO A 42 -1.42 -31.60 19.85
N ILE A 43 -0.31 -30.94 20.20
CA ILE A 43 0.74 -30.45 19.30
C ILE A 43 0.25 -29.46 18.23
N LEU A 44 -0.05 -28.22 18.64
CA LEU A 44 0.26 -27.09 17.78
C LEU A 44 1.80 -26.96 17.78
N THR A 45 2.45 -27.33 16.68
CA THR A 45 3.81 -26.85 16.42
C THR A 45 3.78 -25.33 16.51
N THR A 46 4.68 -24.72 17.28
CA THR A 46 4.75 -23.26 17.39
C THR A 46 4.95 -22.66 16.00
N ILE A 47 3.95 -21.95 15.49
CA ILE A 47 4.09 -21.12 14.29
C ILE A 47 4.65 -19.77 14.74
N PHE A 48 5.84 -19.41 14.23
CA PHE A 48 6.40 -18.08 14.43
C PHE A 48 5.86 -17.14 13.35
N LEU A 49 4.92 -16.29 13.75
CA LEU A 49 4.41 -15.23 12.90
C LEU A 49 5.37 -14.05 12.92
N ASN A 50 5.77 -13.59 11.75
CA ASN A 50 6.58 -12.38 11.59
C ASN A 50 5.74 -11.30 10.91
N GLY A 51 5.97 -10.06 11.31
CA GLY A 51 5.33 -8.93 10.66
C GLY A 51 6.24 -7.72 10.54
N VAL A 52 5.99 -6.94 9.50
CA VAL A 52 6.64 -5.67 9.20
C VAL A 52 5.69 -4.55 9.61
N PRO A 53 6.07 -3.71 10.58
CA PRO A 53 5.26 -2.56 10.93
C PRO A 53 5.27 -1.56 9.78
N TYR A 54 4.15 -0.87 9.59
CA TYR A 54 4.08 0.24 8.65
C TYR A 54 3.30 1.41 9.24
N VAL A 55 3.57 2.58 8.69
CA VAL A 55 2.79 3.79 8.91
C VAL A 55 2.36 4.32 7.55
N GLN A 56 1.08 4.65 7.42
CA GLN A 56 0.54 5.41 6.32
C GLN A 56 0.11 6.78 6.83
N ALA A 57 0.60 7.84 6.21
CA ALA A 57 0.12 9.20 6.42
C ALA A 57 -0.32 9.82 5.10
N VAL A 58 -1.44 10.53 5.11
CA VAL A 58 -1.94 11.27 3.95
C VAL A 58 -2.11 12.72 4.34
N ASN A 59 -1.50 13.59 3.54
CA ASN A 59 -1.66 15.03 3.65
C ASN A 59 -2.43 15.58 2.46
N ASP A 60 -3.38 16.48 2.76
CA ASP A 60 -3.90 17.44 1.81
C ASP A 60 -2.80 18.45 1.49
N VAL A 61 -2.54 18.64 0.21
CA VAL A 61 -1.54 19.56 -0.34
C VAL A 61 -2.16 20.42 -1.45
N THR A 62 -3.49 20.49 -1.52
CA THR A 62 -4.20 21.25 -2.53
C THR A 62 -3.90 22.74 -2.40
N ASN A 63 -3.62 23.38 -3.53
CA ASN A 63 -3.37 24.81 -3.61
C ASN A 63 -4.39 25.49 -4.52
N MET A 64 -5.27 26.31 -3.94
CA MET A 64 -6.32 27.03 -4.65
C MET A 64 -5.81 28.12 -5.60
N GLU A 65 -4.58 28.57 -5.40
CA GLU A 65 -3.98 29.61 -6.23
C GLU A 65 -3.44 29.03 -7.53
N THR A 66 -2.73 27.90 -7.44
CA THR A 66 -2.04 27.25 -8.57
C THR A 66 -2.87 26.13 -9.21
N GLY A 67 -3.84 25.57 -8.49
CA GLY A 67 -4.54 24.35 -8.87
C GLY A 67 -3.63 23.13 -8.82
N ARG A 68 -2.58 23.11 -7.99
CA ARG A 68 -1.61 22.00 -7.90
C ARG A 68 -1.54 21.41 -6.50
N GLY A 69 -0.77 20.33 -6.35
CA GLY A 69 -0.43 19.69 -5.08
C GLY A 69 0.77 20.33 -4.36
N ASP A 70 0.92 21.66 -4.43
CA ASP A 70 2.04 22.44 -3.89
C ASP A 70 1.62 23.37 -2.73
N GLY A 71 0.47 23.09 -2.11
CA GLY A 71 -0.03 23.79 -0.93
C GLY A 71 0.64 23.33 0.37
N ASN A 72 0.32 24.01 1.46
CA ASN A 72 0.80 23.62 2.79
C ASN A 72 0.20 22.27 3.20
N ALA A 73 1.06 21.32 3.52
CA ALA A 73 0.65 19.98 3.92
C ALA A 73 -0.18 20.00 5.21
N THR A 74 -1.40 19.47 5.13
CA THR A 74 -2.30 19.27 6.28
C THR A 74 -2.67 17.80 6.40
N GLY A 75 -2.42 17.19 7.56
CA GLY A 75 -2.73 15.78 7.79
C GLY A 75 -4.24 15.53 7.76
N ILE A 76 -4.67 14.61 6.89
CA ILE A 76 -6.09 14.20 6.75
C ILE A 76 -6.31 12.73 7.09
N HIS A 77 -5.26 11.92 7.10
CA HIS A 77 -5.34 10.52 7.46
C HIS A 77 -4.00 10.03 8.02
N PHE A 78 -4.09 9.14 9.00
CA PHE A 78 -2.96 8.46 9.60
C PHE A 78 -3.39 7.04 9.96
N GLU A 79 -2.53 6.06 9.73
CA GLU A 79 -2.79 4.67 10.07
C GLU A 79 -1.47 4.01 10.45
N THR A 80 -1.48 3.28 11.55
CA THR A 80 -0.39 2.38 11.93
C THR A 80 -0.85 0.94 11.76
N GLY A 81 0.02 0.08 11.29
CA GLY A 81 -0.34 -1.31 11.10
C GLY A 81 0.83 -2.26 11.03
N LEU A 82 0.47 -3.51 10.72
CA LEU A 82 1.38 -4.63 10.57
C LEU A 82 1.02 -5.38 9.28
N TRP A 83 2.04 -5.64 8.45
CA TRP A 83 1.97 -6.63 7.39
C TRP A 83 2.57 -7.94 7.90
N MET A 84 1.84 -9.05 7.80
CA MET A 84 2.34 -10.37 8.15
C MET A 84 2.36 -11.27 6.92
N ASN A 85 3.38 -12.12 6.85
CA ASN A 85 3.42 -13.26 5.95
C ASN A 85 3.21 -14.52 6.80
N ILE A 86 2.14 -15.24 6.52
CA ILE A 86 1.75 -16.46 7.21
C ILE A 86 2.09 -17.63 6.29
N PRO A 87 3.04 -18.49 6.67
CA PRO A 87 3.35 -19.70 5.90
C PRO A 87 2.12 -20.60 5.76
N ALA A 88 2.09 -21.37 4.68
CA ALA A 88 1.05 -22.37 4.45
C ALA A 88 0.91 -23.32 5.64
N THR A 89 -0.32 -23.70 5.92
CA THR A 89 -0.70 -24.65 6.97
C THR A 89 -1.36 -25.87 6.35
N ASP A 90 -1.03 -27.06 6.84
CA ASP A 90 -1.49 -28.36 6.31
C ASP A 90 -2.47 -29.10 7.23
N ASN A 91 -2.89 -28.46 8.33
CA ASN A 91 -3.69 -29.07 9.38
C ASN A 91 -4.99 -28.31 9.69
N SER A 92 -4.93 -27.18 10.39
CA SER A 92 -6.07 -26.39 10.84
C SER A 92 -5.70 -24.91 10.94
N PRO A 93 -6.14 -24.07 9.99
CA PRO A 93 -6.75 -24.47 8.71
C PRO A 93 -5.75 -25.16 7.78
N VAL A 94 -6.26 -25.82 6.73
CA VAL A 94 -5.43 -26.12 5.55
C VAL A 94 -5.53 -24.91 4.63
N LEU A 95 -4.47 -24.11 4.55
CA LEU A 95 -4.45 -22.87 3.77
C LEU A 95 -3.07 -22.67 3.16
N GLY A 96 -3.02 -22.09 1.96
CA GLY A 96 -1.75 -21.69 1.34
C GLY A 96 -1.06 -20.56 2.09
N ASP A 97 0.14 -20.19 1.62
CA ASP A 97 0.83 -18.99 2.11
C ASP A 97 -0.12 -17.80 2.00
N SER A 98 -0.19 -16.96 3.03
CA SER A 98 -1.11 -15.82 3.07
C SER A 98 -0.45 -14.55 3.57
N LEU A 99 -1.01 -13.42 3.15
CA LEU A 99 -0.63 -12.09 3.58
C LEU A 99 -1.76 -11.50 4.42
N VAL A 100 -1.38 -10.88 5.54
CA VAL A 100 -2.33 -10.24 6.45
C VAL A 100 -1.91 -8.80 6.68
N ARG A 101 -2.82 -7.86 6.42
CA ARG A 101 -2.68 -6.44 6.77
C ARG A 101 -3.62 -6.12 7.91
N MET A 102 -3.05 -5.79 9.06
CA MET A 102 -3.80 -5.26 10.20
C MET A 102 -3.49 -3.78 10.37
N ALA A 103 -4.48 -2.99 10.77
CA ALA A 103 -4.28 -1.57 11.00
C ALA A 103 -5.28 -0.99 12.00
N SER A 104 -4.86 0.09 12.66
CA SER A 104 -5.71 0.93 13.50
C SER A 104 -5.71 2.36 12.95
N ILE A 105 -6.91 2.88 12.68
CA ILE A 105 -7.10 4.17 12.07
C ILE A 105 -7.76 5.12 13.09
N PRO A 106 -7.14 6.26 13.44
CA PRO A 106 -7.60 7.15 14.52
C PRO A 106 -9.01 7.73 14.35
N HIS A 107 -9.58 7.68 13.14
CA HIS A 107 -10.99 8.05 12.93
C HIS A 107 -11.98 6.94 13.34
N GLY A 108 -11.52 5.87 13.98
CA GLY A 108 -12.37 4.95 14.74
C GLY A 108 -12.61 3.58 14.14
N THR A 109 -11.80 3.15 13.17
CA THR A 109 -11.91 1.82 12.54
C THR A 109 -10.59 1.07 12.70
N THR A 110 -10.66 -0.22 13.01
CA THR A 110 -9.54 -1.16 12.84
C THR A 110 -9.88 -2.17 11.76
N ILE A 111 -8.85 -2.67 11.08
CA ILE A 111 -8.99 -3.62 9.98
C ILE A 111 -8.13 -4.86 10.21
N ASN A 112 -8.62 -5.99 9.71
CA ASN A 112 -7.86 -7.20 9.45
C ASN A 112 -8.20 -7.65 8.03
N ALA A 113 -7.29 -7.39 7.10
CA ALA A 113 -7.44 -7.74 5.68
C ALA A 113 -6.48 -8.86 5.31
N GLN A 114 -6.94 -9.83 4.53
CA GLN A 114 -6.19 -11.05 4.24
C GLN A 114 -6.28 -11.41 2.75
N CYS A 115 -5.30 -12.17 2.26
CA CYS A 115 -5.32 -12.86 0.97
C CYS A 115 -4.29 -14.01 0.96
N LEU A 116 -4.32 -14.87 -0.06
CA LEU A 116 -3.16 -15.73 -0.35
C LEU A 116 -1.99 -14.92 -0.91
N ALA A 117 -0.77 -15.37 -0.62
CA ALA A 117 0.47 -14.81 -1.14
C ALA A 117 0.57 -15.03 -2.67
N PRO A 118 1.31 -14.15 -3.37
CA PRO A 118 0.80 -13.34 -4.46
C PRO A 118 -0.05 -14.09 -5.48
N THR A 119 -1.20 -13.52 -5.78
CA THR A 119 -2.19 -14.09 -6.71
C THR A 119 -1.69 -14.21 -8.15
N SER A 120 -0.75 -13.35 -8.58
CA SER A 120 -0.13 -13.47 -9.90
C SER A 120 1.25 -12.80 -9.96
N THR A 121 2.08 -13.26 -10.89
CA THR A 121 3.38 -12.67 -11.24
C THR A 121 3.58 -12.77 -12.74
N PHE A 122 3.99 -11.67 -13.39
CA PHE A 122 4.16 -11.61 -14.84
C PHE A 122 5.21 -10.57 -15.27
N GLN A 123 5.75 -10.74 -16.48
CA GLN A 123 6.83 -9.90 -17.04
C GLN A 123 6.27 -8.76 -17.91
N ALA A 124 5.52 -7.85 -17.32
CA ALA A 124 4.94 -6.70 -18.00
C ALA A 124 4.48 -5.63 -16.98
N PRO A 125 4.21 -4.38 -17.42
CA PRO A 125 3.47 -3.40 -16.62
C PRO A 125 2.09 -3.91 -16.18
N PRO A 126 1.58 -3.49 -15.02
CA PRO A 126 0.28 -3.92 -14.52
C PRO A 126 -0.87 -3.43 -15.41
N GLN A 127 -1.91 -4.26 -15.51
CA GLN A 127 -3.22 -3.81 -16.00
C GLN A 127 -4.05 -3.34 -14.80
N ILE A 128 -4.31 -2.03 -14.72
CA ILE A 128 -5.00 -1.41 -13.58
C ILE A 128 -6.45 -1.07 -13.99
N SER A 129 -7.38 -1.89 -13.54
CA SER A 129 -8.82 -1.71 -13.80
C SER A 129 -9.35 -0.40 -13.21
N PRO A 130 -10.39 0.19 -13.82
CA PRO A 130 -11.06 1.35 -13.25
C PRO A 130 -11.67 1.10 -11.87
N VAL A 131 -11.74 2.15 -11.06
CA VAL A 131 -12.44 2.16 -9.78
C VAL A 131 -13.36 3.37 -9.71
N SER A 132 -14.58 3.23 -9.23
CA SER A 132 -15.55 4.33 -9.22
C SER A 132 -15.74 4.93 -7.83
N LEU A 133 -15.80 6.26 -7.77
CA LEU A 133 -16.21 7.02 -6.57
C LEU A 133 -17.73 7.07 -6.38
N LYS A 134 -18.53 6.64 -7.36
CA LYS A 134 -19.99 6.79 -7.32
C LYS A 134 -20.59 5.96 -6.18
N PRO A 135 -21.31 6.59 -5.23
CA PRO A 135 -22.03 5.88 -4.19
C PRO A 135 -23.12 5.00 -4.76
N PHE A 136 -23.65 4.13 -3.93
CA PHE A 136 -24.75 3.25 -4.28
C PHE A 136 -25.56 2.88 -3.04
N GLY A 137 -26.80 2.44 -3.23
CA GLY A 137 -27.63 2.00 -2.09
C GLY A 137 -27.00 0.81 -1.38
N VAL A 138 -27.07 0.76 -0.05
CA VAL A 138 -26.52 -0.36 0.73
C VAL A 138 -27.08 -1.69 0.22
N GLY A 139 -26.19 -2.62 -0.14
CA GLY A 139 -26.56 -3.93 -0.70
C GLY A 139 -26.93 -3.93 -2.19
N ASN A 140 -26.87 -2.79 -2.88
CA ASN A 140 -27.20 -2.67 -4.31
C ASN A 140 -26.09 -1.94 -5.09
N ILE A 141 -24.99 -2.65 -5.36
CA ILE A 141 -23.80 -2.09 -6.03
C ILE A 141 -24.05 -1.58 -7.46
N HIS A 142 -25.12 -2.04 -8.10
CA HIS A 142 -25.46 -1.71 -9.49
C HIS A 142 -26.24 -0.39 -9.61
N SER A 143 -26.89 0.07 -8.53
CA SER A 143 -27.62 1.35 -8.53
C SER A 143 -26.67 2.49 -8.10
N LYS A 144 -25.84 2.94 -9.04
CA LYS A 144 -24.95 4.08 -8.82
C LYS A 144 -25.75 5.37 -8.69
N ILE A 145 -25.35 6.20 -7.73
CA ILE A 145 -25.95 7.50 -7.44
C ILE A 145 -25.06 8.56 -8.11
N GLU A 146 -25.67 9.39 -8.95
CA GLU A 146 -24.98 10.54 -9.53
C GLU A 146 -24.79 11.62 -8.48
N LEU A 147 -23.58 12.20 -8.44
CA LEU A 147 -23.21 13.26 -7.52
C LEU A 147 -22.65 14.45 -8.29
N ASN A 148 -23.21 15.63 -8.04
CA ASN A 148 -22.65 16.88 -8.52
C ASN A 148 -21.20 17.09 -8.06
N SER A 149 -20.84 16.63 -6.86
CA SER A 149 -19.46 16.66 -6.34
C SER A 149 -18.44 15.92 -7.20
N LEU A 150 -18.88 15.02 -8.10
CA LEU A 150 -18.05 14.28 -9.04
C LEU A 150 -18.05 14.88 -10.45
N ASN A 151 -18.66 16.06 -10.64
CA ASN A 151 -18.58 16.83 -11.86
C ASN A 151 -17.53 17.94 -11.69
N VAL A 152 -16.46 17.90 -12.48
CA VAL A 152 -15.36 18.87 -12.41
C VAL A 152 -15.81 20.31 -12.71
N GLN A 153 -16.94 20.49 -13.40
CA GLN A 153 -17.50 21.79 -13.76
C GLN A 153 -18.47 22.35 -12.70
N ASP A 154 -18.92 21.52 -11.74
CA ASP A 154 -19.86 21.96 -10.71
C ASP A 154 -19.12 22.48 -9.47
N SER A 155 -19.14 23.79 -9.29
CA SER A 155 -18.56 24.47 -8.13
C SER A 155 -19.54 24.64 -6.97
N ASN A 156 -20.83 24.30 -7.13
CA ASN A 156 -21.84 24.40 -6.09
C ASN A 156 -22.02 23.06 -5.37
N THR A 157 -20.92 22.55 -4.80
CA THR A 157 -20.87 21.22 -4.17
C THR A 157 -20.27 21.30 -2.76
N PRO A 158 -20.58 20.35 -1.86
CA PRO A 158 -19.98 20.30 -0.53
C PRO A 158 -18.52 19.79 -0.54
N ARG A 159 -18.00 19.34 -1.69
CA ARG A 159 -16.62 18.84 -1.81
C ARG A 159 -15.64 20.00 -1.71
N LEU A 160 -14.54 19.78 -1.00
CA LEU A 160 -13.39 20.68 -1.02
C LEU A 160 -12.32 20.16 -2.00
N PRO A 161 -11.71 21.05 -2.81
CA PRO A 161 -12.10 22.45 -2.99
C PRO A 161 -13.22 22.64 -4.01
N GLN A 162 -14.22 23.49 -3.74
CA GLN A 162 -15.42 23.60 -4.58
C GLN A 162 -15.12 23.86 -6.06
N ASP A 163 -14.30 24.86 -6.38
CA ASP A 163 -13.92 25.19 -7.75
C ASP A 163 -12.69 24.37 -8.19
N LEU A 164 -12.87 23.51 -9.19
CA LEU A 164 -11.82 22.68 -9.77
C LEU A 164 -11.24 23.24 -11.08
N SER A 165 -11.68 24.41 -11.55
CA SER A 165 -11.27 24.97 -12.85
C SER A 165 -9.75 25.00 -13.02
N LYS A 166 -9.01 25.49 -12.02
CA LYS A 166 -7.55 25.52 -12.03
C LYS A 166 -6.91 24.14 -11.94
N PHE A 167 -7.47 23.25 -11.12
CA PHE A 167 -6.96 21.87 -10.98
C PHE A 167 -7.15 21.06 -12.27
N ASN A 168 -8.27 21.28 -12.96
CA ASN A 168 -8.54 20.66 -14.24
C ASN A 168 -7.60 21.21 -15.32
N ALA A 169 -7.39 22.53 -15.35
CA ALA A 169 -6.42 23.16 -16.25
C ALA A 169 -4.97 22.71 -15.99
N ALA A 170 -4.62 22.45 -14.74
CA ALA A 170 -3.32 21.93 -14.33
C ALA A 170 -3.18 20.41 -14.50
N GLY A 171 -4.27 19.69 -14.81
CA GLY A 171 -4.27 18.24 -14.94
C GLY A 171 -4.17 17.46 -13.62
N THR A 172 -4.35 18.11 -12.47
CA THR A 172 -4.17 17.47 -11.14
C THR A 172 -5.47 16.94 -10.53
N ILE A 173 -6.61 17.53 -10.89
CA ILE A 173 -7.96 16.99 -10.59
C ILE A 173 -8.80 17.19 -11.85
N THR A 174 -9.01 16.12 -12.61
CA THR A 174 -9.74 16.12 -13.88
C THR A 174 -11.01 15.29 -13.79
N GLN A 175 -11.91 15.39 -14.76
CA GLN A 175 -13.10 14.54 -14.81
C GLN A 175 -12.72 13.05 -14.85
N ASP A 176 -11.70 12.67 -15.64
CA ASP A 176 -11.22 11.29 -15.72
C ASP A 176 -10.74 10.73 -14.38
N ILE A 177 -10.17 11.58 -13.52
CA ILE A 177 -9.75 11.20 -12.15
C ILE A 177 -10.95 11.09 -11.21
N LEU A 178 -11.97 11.94 -11.36
CA LEU A 178 -13.20 11.86 -10.55
C LEU A 178 -14.04 10.63 -10.92
N ASP A 179 -14.10 10.29 -12.20
CA ASP A 179 -14.78 9.09 -12.68
C ASP A 179 -14.01 7.81 -12.33
N ASP A 180 -12.68 7.89 -12.42
CA ASP A 180 -11.76 6.80 -12.13
C ASP A 180 -10.43 7.27 -11.50
N PRO A 181 -10.30 7.24 -10.15
CA PRO A 181 -9.05 7.56 -9.48
C PRO A 181 -7.85 6.70 -9.91
N ASN A 182 -8.06 5.48 -10.42
CA ASN A 182 -6.95 4.66 -10.93
C ASN A 182 -6.31 5.24 -12.21
N THR A 183 -6.91 6.27 -12.81
CA THR A 183 -6.25 7.09 -13.84
C THR A 183 -4.92 7.65 -13.35
N VAL A 184 -4.83 8.06 -12.08
CA VAL A 184 -3.57 8.56 -11.49
C VAL A 184 -2.47 7.50 -11.57
N LEU A 185 -2.80 6.23 -11.27
CA LEU A 185 -1.86 5.12 -11.31
C LEU A 185 -1.44 4.79 -12.74
N ARG A 186 -2.38 4.78 -13.68
CA ARG A 186 -2.06 4.51 -15.10
C ARG A 186 -1.17 5.59 -15.70
N ASN A 187 -1.42 6.86 -15.36
CA ASN A 187 -0.58 7.97 -15.80
C ASN A 187 0.81 7.96 -15.16
N SER A 188 0.95 7.39 -13.95
CA SER A 188 2.25 7.35 -13.27
C SER A 188 3.20 6.32 -13.87
N ILE A 189 2.68 5.24 -14.47
CA ILE A 189 3.47 4.17 -15.12
C ILE A 189 3.67 4.37 -16.63
N GLU A 190 3.06 5.40 -17.21
CA GLU A 190 3.20 5.68 -18.64
C GLU A 190 4.66 5.93 -19.03
N GLY A 191 5.15 5.19 -20.02
CA GLY A 191 6.53 5.28 -20.50
C GLY A 191 7.60 4.68 -19.58
N GLN A 192 7.23 4.10 -18.43
CA GLN A 192 8.19 3.41 -17.57
C GLN A 192 8.61 2.05 -18.16
N ASN A 193 9.86 1.64 -17.90
CA ASN A 193 10.36 0.31 -18.24
C ASN A 193 10.09 -0.68 -17.09
N ILE A 194 8.84 -1.08 -16.91
CA ILE A 194 8.45 -2.10 -15.91
C ILE A 194 8.68 -3.49 -16.49
N THR A 195 9.63 -4.22 -15.93
CA THR A 195 10.03 -5.55 -16.43
C THR A 195 9.28 -6.70 -15.77
N GLN A 196 8.80 -6.50 -14.54
CA GLN A 196 8.07 -7.51 -13.77
C GLN A 196 7.04 -6.84 -12.86
N THR A 197 5.89 -7.48 -12.71
CA THR A 197 4.85 -7.11 -11.75
C THR A 197 4.42 -8.33 -10.93
N ILE A 198 4.31 -8.13 -9.61
CA ILE A 198 3.71 -9.07 -8.66
C ILE A 198 2.42 -8.44 -8.13
N VAL A 199 1.33 -9.20 -8.10
CA VAL A 199 0.00 -8.68 -7.71
C VAL A 199 -0.62 -9.50 -6.58
N PHE A 200 -1.17 -8.80 -5.61
CA PHE A 200 -2.06 -9.38 -4.61
C PHE A 200 -3.15 -8.39 -4.21
N THR A 201 -4.27 -8.92 -3.73
CA THR A 201 -5.40 -8.11 -3.27
C THR A 201 -5.81 -8.58 -1.88
N VAL A 202 -5.61 -7.74 -0.87
CA VAL A 202 -6.09 -8.00 0.50
C VAL A 202 -7.52 -7.51 0.66
N SER A 203 -8.33 -8.25 1.42
CA SER A 203 -9.71 -7.89 1.73
C SER A 203 -10.03 -8.18 3.19
N THR A 204 -10.80 -7.31 3.83
CA THR A 204 -11.40 -7.59 5.15
C THR A 204 -12.56 -8.58 5.08
N ASN A 205 -13.00 -8.92 3.87
CA ASN A 205 -13.98 -9.95 3.58
C ASN A 205 -13.42 -10.82 2.43
N PRO A 206 -12.40 -11.65 2.70
CA PRO A 206 -11.77 -12.47 1.67
C PRO A 206 -12.73 -13.57 1.19
N LEU A 207 -12.54 -14.01 -0.07
CA LEU A 207 -13.32 -15.11 -0.64
C LEU A 207 -12.68 -16.46 -0.26
N LEU A 208 -13.48 -17.52 -0.28
CA LEU A 208 -12.98 -18.88 -0.07
C LEU A 208 -11.89 -19.23 -1.12
N PRO A 209 -10.86 -20.02 -0.75
CA PRO A 209 -10.71 -20.78 0.50
C PRO A 209 -10.21 -19.95 1.70
N GLU A 210 -9.82 -18.69 1.50
CA GLU A 210 -9.51 -17.79 2.60
C GLU A 210 -10.76 -17.48 3.44
N PHE A 211 -10.55 -17.15 4.71
CA PHE A 211 -11.61 -16.81 5.65
C PHE A 211 -11.07 -15.94 6.80
N GLY A 212 -11.97 -15.47 7.65
CA GLY A 212 -11.65 -14.52 8.72
C GLY A 212 -11.56 -13.10 8.19
N GLY A 213 -10.75 -12.27 8.85
CA GLY A 213 -10.66 -10.85 8.56
C GLY A 213 -11.82 -10.07 9.20
N GLY A 214 -11.91 -8.79 8.86
CA GLY A 214 -13.04 -7.95 9.22
C GLY A 214 -12.64 -6.51 9.49
N THR A 215 -13.64 -5.74 9.86
CA THR A 215 -13.50 -4.37 10.36
C THR A 215 -14.12 -4.30 11.75
N ALA A 216 -13.57 -3.45 12.61
CA ALA A 216 -14.20 -3.11 13.88
C ALA A 216 -14.30 -1.59 14.00
N ASN A 217 -15.53 -1.10 14.20
CA ASN A 217 -15.84 0.32 14.29
C ASN A 217 -16.15 0.71 15.74
N ILE A 218 -15.75 1.91 16.16
CA ILE A 218 -16.16 2.48 17.44
C ILE A 218 -17.64 2.87 17.44
N ALA A 219 -18.21 3.04 18.64
CA ALA A 219 -19.64 3.32 18.82
C ALA A 219 -20.14 4.53 18.02
N VAL A 220 -19.36 5.62 17.93
CA VAL A 220 -19.77 6.82 17.17
C VAL A 220 -20.02 6.50 15.70
N LEU A 221 -19.21 5.63 15.08
CA LEU A 221 -19.40 5.25 13.68
C LEU A 221 -20.63 4.35 13.49
N LEU A 222 -20.87 3.45 14.44
CA LEU A 222 -22.02 2.53 14.43
C LEU A 222 -23.34 3.25 14.74
N GLY A 223 -23.29 4.37 15.46
CA GLY A 223 -24.48 5.07 15.94
C GLY A 223 -25.12 4.33 17.11
N ASN A 224 -26.46 4.33 17.17
CA ASN A 224 -27.19 3.64 18.24
C ASN A 224 -27.12 2.10 18.06
N PRO A 225 -27.13 1.32 19.16
CA PRO A 225 -27.25 -0.13 19.07
C PRO A 225 -28.46 -0.56 18.24
N GLY A 226 -28.25 -1.41 17.23
CA GLY A 226 -29.31 -1.86 16.31
C GLY A 226 -29.77 -0.82 15.29
N ALA A 227 -29.07 0.32 15.17
CA ALA A 227 -29.38 1.32 14.15
C ALA A 227 -29.26 0.72 12.75
N THR A 228 -30.30 0.93 11.94
CA THR A 228 -30.27 0.66 10.50
C THR A 228 -29.61 1.80 9.71
N ALA A 229 -29.35 2.93 10.38
CA ALA A 229 -28.68 4.12 9.84
C ALA A 229 -27.46 4.48 10.70
N PRO A 230 -26.30 3.85 10.47
CA PRO A 230 -25.05 4.21 11.16
C PRO A 230 -24.55 5.59 10.71
N ASN A 231 -23.70 6.22 11.53
CA ASN A 231 -23.11 7.52 11.21
C ASN A 231 -22.01 7.42 10.15
N ALA A 232 -21.23 6.34 10.15
CA ALA A 232 -20.17 6.05 9.17
C ALA A 232 -19.61 4.62 9.36
N ASN A 233 -20.47 3.61 9.29
CA ASN A 233 -20.04 2.22 9.46
C ASN A 233 -19.16 1.78 8.29
N VAL A 234 -17.97 1.25 8.56
CA VAL A 234 -17.09 0.66 7.55
C VAL A 234 -17.30 -0.85 7.51
N PRO A 235 -18.13 -1.42 6.61
CA PRO A 235 -18.32 -2.87 6.53
C PRO A 235 -17.15 -3.62 5.88
N GLN A 236 -16.39 -2.96 4.99
CA GLN A 236 -15.40 -3.66 4.18
C GLN A 236 -14.33 -2.70 3.64
N MET A 237 -13.11 -3.21 3.54
CA MET A 237 -12.01 -2.63 2.79
C MET A 237 -11.39 -3.70 1.87
N GLN A 238 -11.01 -3.30 0.66
CA GLN A 238 -10.09 -4.07 -0.19
C GLN A 238 -8.95 -3.18 -0.66
N ALA A 239 -7.76 -3.75 -0.85
CA ALA A 239 -6.64 -3.06 -1.48
C ALA A 239 -5.87 -4.01 -2.40
N THR A 240 -5.67 -3.59 -3.65
CA THR A 240 -4.80 -4.25 -4.62
C THR A 240 -3.45 -3.56 -4.65
N PHE A 241 -2.38 -4.35 -4.60
CA PHE A 241 -1.01 -3.90 -4.69
C PHE A 241 -0.36 -4.50 -5.94
N TRP A 242 0.34 -3.66 -6.68
CA TRP A 242 1.22 -4.07 -7.78
C TRP A 242 2.65 -3.70 -7.39
N ILE A 243 3.48 -4.70 -7.12
CA ILE A 243 4.90 -4.53 -6.83
C ILE A 243 5.65 -4.70 -8.14
N GLU A 244 6.34 -3.66 -8.57
CA GLU A 244 6.93 -3.53 -9.89
C GLU A 244 8.46 -3.47 -9.79
N THR A 245 9.14 -4.19 -10.68
CA THR A 245 10.56 -3.99 -10.95
C THR A 245 10.69 -3.01 -12.12
N VAL A 246 11.21 -1.82 -11.85
CA VAL A 246 11.36 -0.75 -12.84
C VAL A 246 12.82 -0.57 -13.22
N GLY A 247 13.13 -0.59 -14.51
CA GLY A 247 14.47 -0.39 -15.06
C GLY A 247 14.77 1.08 -15.36
N TYR A 248 16.00 1.51 -15.08
CA TYR A 248 16.50 2.85 -15.30
C TYR A 248 17.89 2.83 -15.93
N SER A 249 18.18 3.84 -16.76
CA SER A 249 19.53 4.11 -17.26
C SER A 249 20.10 5.34 -16.53
N LEU A 250 21.18 5.14 -15.78
CA LEU A 250 21.86 6.20 -15.03
C LEU A 250 23.14 6.61 -15.73
N THR A 251 23.41 7.90 -15.81
CA THR A 251 24.73 8.41 -16.21
C THR A 251 25.58 8.62 -14.97
N VAL A 252 26.61 7.80 -14.80
CA VAL A 252 27.58 7.89 -13.72
C VAL A 252 28.67 8.86 -14.15
N PRO A 253 28.96 9.93 -13.37
CA PRO A 253 30.04 10.86 -13.69
C PRO A 253 31.42 10.23 -13.46
N VAL A 254 32.47 11.01 -13.74
CA VAL A 254 33.84 10.64 -13.40
C VAL A 254 33.95 10.34 -11.91
N PHE A 255 34.59 9.21 -11.57
CA PHE A 255 34.74 8.72 -10.20
C PHE A 255 36.19 8.27 -9.98
N LYS A 256 36.78 8.70 -8.86
CA LYS A 256 38.15 8.33 -8.46
C LYS A 256 38.11 7.35 -7.27
N PRO A 257 38.99 6.34 -7.23
CA PRO A 257 39.10 5.45 -6.09
C PRO A 257 39.31 6.23 -4.78
N GLY A 258 38.57 5.85 -3.73
CA GLY A 258 38.59 6.51 -2.43
C GLY A 258 37.60 7.68 -2.28
N GLN A 259 36.87 8.06 -3.34
CA GLN A 259 35.71 8.94 -3.21
C GLN A 259 34.55 8.24 -2.49
N ALA A 260 33.74 9.01 -1.77
CA ALA A 260 32.52 8.50 -1.15
C ALA A 260 31.50 8.06 -2.22
N PRO A 261 30.60 7.11 -1.90
CA PRO A 261 29.48 6.77 -2.77
C PRO A 261 28.66 8.00 -3.17
N MET A 262 28.16 8.00 -4.40
CA MET A 262 27.37 9.09 -4.97
C MET A 262 25.88 8.76 -4.90
N GLU A 263 25.05 9.75 -4.63
CA GLU A 263 23.60 9.63 -4.80
C GLU A 263 23.19 10.19 -6.17
N ILE A 264 22.62 9.32 -7.01
CA ILE A 264 22.17 9.67 -8.36
C ILE A 264 20.67 9.43 -8.44
N SER A 265 19.90 10.50 -8.68
CA SER A 265 18.46 10.37 -8.97
C SER A 265 18.24 9.67 -10.30
N ALA A 266 17.18 8.86 -10.39
CA ALA A 266 16.71 8.36 -11.67
C ALA A 266 16.34 9.52 -12.63
N PRO A 267 16.28 9.28 -13.96
CA PRO A 267 15.75 10.27 -14.89
C PRO A 267 14.34 10.75 -14.53
N GLU A 268 13.97 11.95 -14.96
CA GLU A 268 12.62 12.47 -14.79
C GLU A 268 11.59 11.61 -15.52
N SER A 269 10.49 11.32 -14.84
CA SER A 269 9.31 10.71 -15.46
C SER A 269 8.48 11.78 -16.16
N LEU A 270 7.76 11.38 -17.20
CA LEU A 270 6.91 12.27 -18.00
C LEU A 270 5.83 12.97 -17.16
N SER A 271 5.40 12.36 -16.07
CA SER A 271 4.32 12.84 -15.20
C SER A 271 4.80 13.47 -13.89
N GLY A 272 6.11 13.78 -13.75
CA GLY A 272 6.65 14.46 -12.56
C GLY A 272 6.56 13.63 -11.28
N GLN A 273 6.50 12.31 -11.41
CA GLN A 273 6.33 11.37 -10.30
C GLN A 273 7.59 11.32 -9.42
N PRO A 274 7.44 10.91 -8.14
CA PRO A 274 8.58 10.55 -7.30
C PRO A 274 9.50 9.56 -8.03
N ARG A 275 10.80 9.78 -7.92
CA ARG A 275 11.83 8.95 -8.55
C ARG A 275 12.80 8.39 -7.51
N PRO A 276 13.24 7.14 -7.64
CA PRO A 276 14.22 6.59 -6.71
C PRO A 276 15.55 7.30 -6.84
N VAL A 277 16.29 7.35 -5.73
CA VAL A 277 17.69 7.73 -5.68
C VAL A 277 18.52 6.45 -5.61
N PHE A 278 19.65 6.41 -6.30
CA PHE A 278 20.57 5.28 -6.31
C PHE A 278 21.86 5.64 -5.61
N LEU A 279 22.33 4.75 -4.73
CA LEU A 279 23.64 4.84 -4.09
C LEU A 279 24.67 4.11 -4.95
N VAL A 280 25.53 4.88 -5.59
CA VAL A 280 26.48 4.42 -6.62
C VAL A 280 27.90 4.44 -6.06
N SER A 281 28.52 3.27 -5.97
CA SER A 281 29.91 3.11 -5.53
C SER A 281 30.69 2.28 -6.54
N PRO A 282 31.26 2.89 -7.60
CA PRO A 282 32.00 2.16 -8.61
C PRO A 282 33.20 1.40 -8.00
N PRO A 283 33.43 0.12 -8.37
CA PRO A 283 34.54 -0.66 -7.84
C PRO A 283 35.91 -0.27 -8.45
N TYR A 284 35.92 0.58 -9.47
CA TYR A 284 37.11 1.07 -10.16
C TYR A 284 36.93 2.52 -10.64
N GLU A 285 38.02 3.15 -11.08
CA GLU A 285 38.01 4.52 -11.60
C GLU A 285 37.14 4.66 -12.85
N ILE A 286 36.25 5.65 -12.85
CA ILE A 286 35.47 6.05 -14.03
C ILE A 286 36.12 7.31 -14.60
N THR A 287 36.81 7.19 -15.73
CA THR A 287 37.60 8.30 -16.33
C THR A 287 36.79 9.21 -17.25
N SER A 288 35.62 8.76 -17.70
CA SER A 288 34.63 9.53 -18.46
C SER A 288 33.23 9.07 -18.09
N PRO A 289 32.18 9.93 -18.18
CA PRO A 289 30.82 9.54 -17.84
C PRO A 289 30.41 8.21 -18.50
N LYS A 290 29.84 7.29 -17.70
CA LYS A 290 29.45 5.95 -18.13
C LYS A 290 27.97 5.72 -17.83
N THR A 291 27.22 5.20 -18.79
CA THR A 291 25.84 4.77 -18.56
C THR A 291 25.79 3.37 -17.96
N ILE A 292 25.00 3.18 -16.91
CA ILE A 292 24.69 1.87 -16.31
C ILE A 292 23.18 1.65 -16.32
N ASN A 293 22.77 0.37 -16.36
CA ASN A 293 21.37 0.00 -16.19
C ASN A 293 21.17 -0.57 -14.78
N VAL A 294 20.15 -0.06 -14.10
CA VAL A 294 19.80 -0.44 -12.73
C VAL A 294 18.30 -0.69 -12.63
N THR A 295 17.88 -1.34 -11.56
CA THR A 295 16.46 -1.52 -11.26
C THR A 295 16.13 -1.02 -9.86
N SER A 296 14.88 -0.62 -9.65
CA SER A 296 14.33 -0.30 -8.35
C SER A 296 12.92 -0.88 -8.22
N THR A 297 12.49 -1.13 -6.99
CA THR A 297 11.12 -1.52 -6.68
C THR A 297 10.23 -0.30 -6.64
N GLN A 298 9.09 -0.36 -7.32
CA GLN A 298 7.98 0.59 -7.19
C GLN A 298 6.76 -0.19 -6.68
N ILE A 299 5.87 0.48 -5.93
CA ILE A 299 4.59 -0.11 -5.52
C ILE A 299 3.47 0.82 -5.93
N GLN A 300 2.56 0.32 -6.76
CA GLN A 300 1.24 0.94 -6.96
C GLN A 300 0.28 0.30 -5.98
N TYR A 301 -0.62 1.09 -5.38
CA TYR A 301 -1.76 0.53 -4.68
C TYR A 301 -3.04 1.28 -4.99
N SER A 302 -4.15 0.53 -5.03
CA SER A 302 -5.51 1.03 -5.11
C SER A 302 -6.33 0.40 -3.99
N GLN A 303 -6.79 1.23 -3.07
CA GLN A 303 -7.59 0.83 -1.93
C GLN A 303 -8.99 1.41 -2.04
N VAL A 304 -9.99 0.58 -1.75
CA VAL A 304 -11.38 1.00 -1.62
C VAL A 304 -11.86 0.62 -0.23
N VAL A 305 -12.31 1.63 0.51
CA VAL A 305 -13.04 1.45 1.77
C VAL A 305 -14.50 1.77 1.49
N PHE A 306 -15.40 0.85 1.81
CA PHE A 306 -16.83 1.13 1.77
C PHE A 306 -17.26 1.73 3.10
N MET A 307 -17.90 2.90 3.06
CA MET A 307 -18.49 3.54 4.24
C MET A 307 -20.00 3.62 4.08
N ASN A 308 -20.74 3.14 5.06
CA ASN A 308 -22.20 3.15 5.08
C ASN A 308 -22.69 4.25 6.02
N PHE A 309 -23.46 5.18 5.48
CA PHE A 309 -24.25 6.15 6.24
C PHE A 309 -25.39 6.67 5.37
N ASP A 310 -26.49 7.07 6.01
CA ASP A 310 -27.68 7.56 5.31
C ASP A 310 -28.27 6.58 4.26
N GLY A 311 -28.17 5.27 4.53
CA GLY A 311 -28.65 4.23 3.59
C GLY A 311 -27.81 4.09 2.31
N ILE A 312 -26.68 4.80 2.22
CA ILE A 312 -25.79 4.83 1.06
C ILE A 312 -24.44 4.22 1.44
N THR A 313 -23.88 3.43 0.53
CA THR A 313 -22.48 3.02 0.54
C THR A 313 -21.65 4.00 -0.28
N TRP A 314 -20.66 4.61 0.37
CA TRP A 314 -19.74 5.57 -0.18
C TRP A 314 -18.36 4.91 -0.38
N PRO A 315 -17.94 4.67 -1.64
CA PRO A 315 -16.58 4.24 -1.93
C PRO A 315 -15.59 5.36 -1.60
N HIS A 316 -14.75 5.13 -0.61
CA HIS A 316 -13.60 5.98 -0.32
C HIS A 316 -12.36 5.34 -0.93
N VAL A 317 -11.87 5.92 -2.03
CA VAL A 317 -10.77 5.40 -2.82
C VAL A 317 -9.47 6.13 -2.47
N SER A 318 -8.40 5.39 -2.27
CA SER A 318 -7.05 5.93 -2.12
C SER A 318 -6.10 5.21 -3.06
N VAL A 319 -5.31 5.98 -3.79
CA VAL A 319 -4.34 5.47 -4.76
C VAL A 319 -2.98 6.15 -4.54
N SER A 320 -1.89 5.42 -4.74
CA SER A 320 -0.56 6.02 -4.75
C SER A 320 0.46 5.17 -5.50
N THR A 321 1.46 5.85 -6.03
CA THR A 321 2.77 5.29 -6.40
C THR A 321 3.74 5.49 -5.26
N LEU A 322 4.47 4.44 -4.88
CA LEU A 322 5.46 4.43 -3.82
C LEU A 322 6.80 4.01 -4.37
N ILE A 323 7.85 4.67 -3.90
CA ILE A 323 9.25 4.39 -4.21
C ILE A 323 10.04 4.21 -2.90
N PRO A 324 11.26 3.65 -2.94
CA PRO A 324 12.11 3.57 -1.77
C PRO A 324 12.39 4.97 -1.20
N SER A 325 12.25 5.11 0.12
CA SER A 325 12.53 6.36 0.84
C SER A 325 14.02 6.60 1.05
N THR A 326 14.84 5.56 0.91
CA THR A 326 16.29 5.60 1.02
C THR A 326 16.96 5.28 -0.32
N PRO A 327 18.18 5.80 -0.57
CA PRO A 327 18.94 5.45 -1.76
C PRO A 327 19.10 3.94 -1.95
N VAL A 328 18.83 3.47 -3.17
CA VAL A 328 18.91 2.06 -3.56
C VAL A 328 20.35 1.71 -3.90
N PRO A 329 20.99 0.76 -3.18
CA PRO A 329 22.36 0.35 -3.49
C PRO A 329 22.47 -0.24 -4.90
N VAL A 330 23.41 0.27 -5.69
CA VAL A 330 23.74 -0.28 -7.01
C VAL A 330 24.66 -1.48 -6.85
N PRO A 331 24.27 -2.68 -7.33
CA PRO A 331 25.06 -3.89 -7.14
C PRO A 331 26.30 -3.92 -8.03
N ASP A 332 27.37 -4.58 -7.58
CA ASP A 332 28.64 -4.63 -8.34
C ASP A 332 28.49 -5.24 -9.75
N SER A 333 27.48 -6.09 -9.94
CA SER A 333 27.17 -6.75 -11.21
C SER A 333 26.79 -5.80 -12.35
N VAL A 334 26.51 -4.51 -12.09
CA VAL A 334 26.26 -3.55 -13.19
C VAL A 334 27.55 -2.99 -13.80
N TRP A 335 28.70 -3.23 -13.17
CA TRP A 335 30.00 -2.70 -13.61
C TRP A 335 30.81 -3.68 -14.45
N SER A 336 30.41 -4.95 -14.49
CA SER A 336 31.03 -6.00 -15.32
C SER A 336 30.78 -5.80 -16.81
#